data_AF-A0A1A8UEG0-F1
#
_entry.id   AF-A0A1A8UEG0-F1
#
_cell.length_a   1.000
_cell.length_b   1.000
_cell.length_c   1.000
_cell.angle_alpha   90.00
_cell.angle_beta   90.00
_cell.angle_gamma   90.00
#
_symmetry.space_group_name_H-M   'P 1'
#
loop_
_entity.id
_entity.type
_entity.pdbx_description
1 polymer ?
#
loop_
_entity_poly.entity_id
_entity_poly.type
_entity_poly.pdbx_seq_one_letter_code
_entity_poly.pdbx_strand_id
1 'polypeptide(L)'
;PLPPLPSQPHLHSLSHTGSVTSAKNLPLPELPNTERRPSSPRLSISLSQSSLLWRELEDVRYSPDLELLTEDQRRLQEVRFEVVTSEASYCRSLDIVVDHFVKSKQLGQLLTTQDKNWLFSRLADVRTISRRFLSMLEQRMESDIMRFTVCDIIAEHCPRFRCVYVPYLTNQSYQDATYQKLMNGNPGFKQVVETLEKSQVCERLPLRSFLVLPFQRITRIKLLVQNIVKRTTPGTEEATHAIRALKLLEKMIRESNESISQMKNLESLVALNSKVNFECKTLPLVSQSRRLVREGAITKLSNSLKEPEKSIYLHLFNDYLLFSVPKEGGRFTVINHYPVTELCAEDCPVKLDTLQKNLFR
;
A
#
# COMPACT_ATOMS: atom_id res chain seq x y z
N PRO A 1 31.83 39.58 -1.26
CA PRO A 1 31.49 38.84 -0.02
C PRO A 1 29.98 38.89 0.23
N LEU A 2 29.27 37.83 -0.15
CA LEU A 2 27.82 37.71 -0.04
C LEU A 2 27.41 37.27 1.38
N PRO A 3 26.26 37.73 1.91
CA PRO A 3 25.75 37.31 3.22
C PRO A 3 25.21 35.86 3.18
N PRO A 4 25.19 35.14 4.32
CA PRO A 4 24.79 33.73 4.39
C PRO A 4 23.27 33.57 4.25
N LEU A 5 22.85 32.50 3.55
CA LEU A 5 21.46 32.08 3.42
C LEU A 5 20.90 31.59 4.76
N PRO A 6 19.61 31.87 5.08
CA PRO A 6 18.98 31.38 6.30
C PRO A 6 18.67 29.88 6.24
N SER A 7 18.86 29.20 7.37
CA SER A 7 18.62 27.78 7.62
C SER A 7 17.13 27.41 7.50
N GLN A 8 16.83 26.37 6.70
CA GLN A 8 15.51 25.76 6.61
C GLN A 8 15.09 25.09 7.93
N PRO A 9 13.83 25.22 8.39
CA PRO A 9 13.37 24.55 9.60
C PRO A 9 13.02 23.08 9.34
N HIS A 10 13.60 22.19 10.15
CA HIS A 10 13.19 20.79 10.29
C HIS A 10 11.77 20.70 10.86
N LEU A 11 10.89 19.97 10.17
CA LEU A 11 9.50 19.80 10.56
C LEU A 11 9.32 18.62 11.52
N HIS A 12 10.01 18.66 12.66
CA HIS A 12 9.74 17.81 13.82
C HIS A 12 10.12 18.54 15.11
N SER A 13 9.38 19.59 15.48
CA SER A 13 9.17 19.97 16.88
C SER A 13 8.14 21.09 16.97
N LEU A 14 6.91 20.76 17.36
CA LEU A 14 6.03 21.68 18.09
C LEU A 14 5.32 20.86 19.17
N SER A 15 5.87 20.97 20.37
CA SER A 15 5.28 20.57 21.64
C SER A 15 4.15 21.53 22.00
N HIS A 16 2.95 21.01 22.24
CA HIS A 16 1.99 21.66 23.12
C HIS A 16 2.26 21.20 24.55
N THR A 17 2.62 22.17 25.40
CA THR A 17 2.64 22.07 26.85
C THR A 17 1.21 22.05 27.40
N GLY A 18 0.85 20.96 28.06
CA GLY A 18 -0.34 20.79 28.90
C GLY A 18 -0.01 19.74 29.96
N SER A 19 -0.20 20.11 31.22
CA SER A 19 0.36 19.54 32.45
C SER A 19 0.36 18.00 32.60
N VAL A 20 1.42 17.56 33.27
CA VAL A 20 1.86 16.20 33.63
C VAL A 20 0.96 15.56 34.70
N THR A 21 0.50 14.33 34.42
CA THR A 21 0.47 13.26 35.43
C THR A 21 1.07 12.00 34.82
N SER A 22 2.12 11.51 35.47
CA SER A 22 2.94 10.35 35.10
C SER A 22 2.12 9.06 35.02
N ALA A 23 2.08 8.42 33.86
CA ALA A 23 1.66 7.03 33.70
C ALA A 23 2.86 6.21 33.21
N LYS A 24 3.61 5.68 34.18
CA LYS A 24 4.58 4.60 34.01
C LYS A 24 3.86 3.36 33.42
N ASN A 25 4.56 2.63 32.54
CA ASN A 25 4.44 1.21 32.25
C ASN A 25 3.06 0.57 32.48
N LEU A 26 2.26 0.43 31.42
CA LEU A 26 1.14 -0.51 31.41
C LEU A 26 1.68 -1.95 31.22
N PRO A 27 1.46 -2.87 32.17
CA PRO A 27 1.83 -4.28 32.01
C PRO A 27 0.88 -4.96 31.02
N LEU A 28 1.44 -5.81 30.15
CA LEU A 28 0.68 -6.78 29.37
C LEU A 28 -0.02 -7.76 30.33
N PRO A 29 -1.29 -8.16 30.09
CA PRO A 29 -1.90 -9.24 30.87
C PRO A 29 -1.18 -10.55 30.59
N GLU A 30 -0.70 -11.23 31.62
CA GLU A 30 -0.18 -12.59 31.54
C GLU A 30 -1.30 -13.56 31.13
N LEU A 31 -1.02 -14.40 30.14
CA LEU A 31 -1.90 -15.53 29.75
C LEU A 31 -1.76 -16.67 30.76
N PRO A 32 -2.83 -17.44 31.03
CA PRO A 32 -2.71 -18.70 31.73
C PRO A 32 -1.83 -19.67 30.93
N ASN A 33 -0.93 -20.37 31.63
CA ASN A 33 -0.05 -21.39 31.07
C ASN A 33 -0.84 -22.48 30.36
N THR A 34 -0.90 -22.41 29.03
CA THR A 34 -1.05 -23.58 28.17
C THR A 34 0.28 -23.78 27.46
N GLU A 35 0.89 -24.94 27.66
CA GLU A 35 2.20 -25.31 27.13
C GLU A 35 2.35 -24.91 25.65
N ARG A 36 3.23 -23.94 25.37
CA ARG A 36 3.62 -23.61 23.99
C ARG A 36 4.48 -24.75 23.45
N ARG A 37 3.88 -25.67 22.70
CA ARG A 37 4.65 -26.41 21.68
C ARG A 37 5.11 -25.40 20.62
N PRO A 38 6.41 -25.32 20.30
CA PRO A 38 6.84 -24.56 19.14
C PRO A 38 6.24 -25.19 17.88
N SER A 39 5.71 -24.37 16.98
CA SER A 39 5.24 -24.81 15.66
C SER A 39 6.33 -25.64 14.99
N SER A 40 6.04 -26.90 14.65
CA SER A 40 7.04 -27.83 14.14
C SER A 40 7.60 -27.32 12.79
N PRO A 41 8.89 -26.97 12.69
CA PRO A 41 9.49 -26.48 11.45
C PRO A 41 9.44 -27.51 10.29
N ARG A 42 9.09 -28.77 10.58
CA ARG A 42 8.88 -29.83 9.57
C ARG A 42 7.64 -29.61 8.70
N LEU A 43 6.53 -29.14 9.26
CA LEU A 43 5.27 -28.97 8.51
C LEU A 43 5.39 -27.81 7.50
N SER A 44 5.95 -26.68 7.92
CA SER A 44 6.12 -25.51 7.06
C SER A 44 7.12 -25.75 5.91
N ILE A 45 8.17 -26.55 6.13
CA ILE A 45 9.11 -26.97 5.07
C ILE A 45 8.43 -27.95 4.11
N SER A 46 7.67 -28.92 4.62
CA SER A 46 6.97 -29.92 3.80
C SER A 46 5.90 -29.28 2.90
N LEU A 47 4.99 -28.49 3.47
CA LEU A 47 3.85 -27.86 2.78
C LEU A 47 4.23 -26.90 1.67
N SER A 48 5.48 -26.45 1.70
CA SER A 48 5.96 -25.41 0.84
C SER A 48 6.82 -26.00 -0.30
N GLN A 49 7.47 -27.14 -0.10
CA GLN A 49 8.19 -27.86 -1.15
C GLN A 49 7.29 -28.82 -1.95
N SER A 50 6.09 -29.13 -1.45
CA SER A 50 5.20 -30.11 -2.06
C SER A 50 4.02 -29.47 -2.80
N SER A 51 3.89 -29.75 -4.10
CA SER A 51 2.70 -29.42 -4.91
C SER A 51 1.48 -30.30 -4.59
N LEU A 52 1.48 -30.96 -3.43
CA LEU A 52 0.51 -31.98 -3.08
C LEU A 52 -0.88 -31.37 -2.94
N LEU A 53 -1.87 -32.13 -3.40
CA LEU A 53 -3.27 -31.85 -3.10
C LEU A 53 -3.57 -32.23 -1.64
N TRP A 54 -4.59 -31.61 -1.05
CA TRP A 54 -5.04 -31.97 0.30
C TRP A 54 -5.38 -33.46 0.41
N ARG A 55 -6.01 -34.01 -0.63
CA ARG A 55 -6.37 -35.44 -0.72
C ARG A 55 -5.16 -36.38 -0.77
N GLU A 56 -3.99 -35.86 -1.14
CA GLU A 56 -2.78 -36.67 -1.30
C GLU A 56 -1.98 -36.81 0.01
N LEU A 57 -2.31 -36.02 1.04
CA LEU A 57 -1.71 -36.12 2.37
C LEU A 57 -1.98 -37.49 2.98
N GLU A 58 -0.98 -38.08 3.63
CA GLU A 58 -1.08 -39.44 4.20
C GLU A 58 -2.26 -39.55 5.17
N ASP A 59 -2.39 -38.60 6.10
CA ASP A 59 -3.47 -38.55 7.09
C ASP A 59 -4.87 -38.41 6.48
N VAL A 60 -4.97 -37.87 5.26
CA VAL A 60 -6.24 -37.70 4.54
C VAL A 60 -6.54 -38.91 3.65
N ARG A 61 -5.51 -39.40 2.94
CA ARG A 61 -5.61 -40.50 1.98
C ARG A 61 -6.09 -41.79 2.64
N TYR A 62 -5.65 -42.05 3.86
CA TYR A 62 -6.03 -43.25 4.61
C TYR A 62 -7.24 -43.03 5.54
N SER A 63 -7.85 -41.84 5.51
CA SER A 63 -9.01 -41.53 6.34
C SER A 63 -10.29 -42.07 5.70
N PRO A 64 -11.11 -42.86 6.43
CA PRO A 64 -12.40 -43.34 5.92
C PRO A 64 -13.39 -42.19 5.67
N ASP A 65 -13.21 -41.05 6.36
CA ASP A 65 -14.03 -39.85 6.18
C ASP A 65 -13.91 -39.26 4.77
N LEU A 66 -12.81 -39.53 4.04
CA LEU A 66 -12.61 -39.00 2.70
C LEU A 66 -13.66 -39.52 1.71
N GLU A 67 -14.08 -40.79 1.84
CA GLU A 67 -15.10 -41.41 1.00
C GLU A 67 -16.50 -40.86 1.25
N LEU A 68 -16.76 -40.38 2.48
CA LEU A 68 -18.04 -39.79 2.89
C LEU A 68 -18.26 -38.38 2.34
N LEU A 69 -17.20 -37.68 1.93
CA LEU A 69 -17.28 -36.32 1.39
C LEU A 69 -17.77 -36.30 -0.05
N THR A 70 -18.68 -35.38 -0.35
CA THR A 70 -19.07 -35.08 -1.73
C THR A 70 -17.90 -34.47 -2.51
N GLU A 71 -17.94 -34.54 -3.84
CA GLU A 71 -16.88 -33.94 -4.65
C GLU A 71 -16.77 -32.41 -4.44
N ASP A 72 -17.88 -31.73 -4.19
CA ASP A 72 -17.87 -30.29 -3.88
C ASP A 72 -17.23 -30.00 -2.52
N GLN A 73 -17.45 -30.85 -1.50
CA GLN A 73 -16.79 -30.74 -0.20
C GLN A 73 -15.28 -30.99 -0.32
N ARG A 74 -14.87 -31.98 -1.10
CA ARG A 74 -13.45 -32.24 -1.38
C ARG A 74 -12.80 -31.05 -2.07
N ARG A 75 -13.43 -30.50 -3.11
CA ARG A 75 -12.94 -29.29 -3.81
C ARG A 75 -12.87 -28.08 -2.90
N LEU A 76 -13.84 -27.91 -1.99
CA LEU A 76 -13.80 -26.85 -1.00
C LEU A 76 -12.61 -27.01 -0.05
N GLN A 77 -12.32 -28.24 0.39
CA GLN A 77 -11.11 -28.51 1.18
C GLN A 77 -9.82 -28.24 0.43
N GLU A 78 -9.73 -28.58 -0.86
CA GLU A 78 -8.55 -28.24 -1.68
C GLU A 78 -8.30 -26.73 -1.70
N VAL A 79 -9.35 -25.91 -1.86
CA VAL A 79 -9.20 -24.45 -1.86
C VAL A 79 -8.76 -23.92 -0.49
N ARG A 80 -9.29 -24.48 0.60
CA ARG A 80 -8.86 -24.11 1.96
C ARG A 80 -7.40 -24.51 2.22
N PHE A 81 -6.99 -25.68 1.74
CA PHE A 81 -5.61 -26.12 1.80
C PHE A 81 -4.68 -25.26 0.96
N GLU A 82 -5.12 -24.83 -0.23
CA GLU A 82 -4.39 -23.87 -1.07
C GLU A 82 -4.11 -22.56 -0.33
N VAL A 83 -5.03 -22.09 0.53
CA VAL A 83 -4.78 -20.91 1.39
C VAL A 83 -3.55 -21.15 2.29
N VAL A 84 -3.47 -22.31 2.93
CA VAL A 84 -2.39 -22.67 3.87
C VAL A 84 -1.06 -22.85 3.14
N THR A 85 -1.01 -23.71 2.12
CA THR A 85 0.23 -24.02 1.38
C THR A 85 0.78 -22.81 0.63
N SER A 86 -0.10 -21.99 0.05
CA SER A 86 0.32 -20.75 -0.60
C SER A 86 0.78 -19.67 0.40
N GLU A 87 0.26 -19.66 1.64
CA GLU A 87 0.78 -18.79 2.70
C GLU A 87 2.16 -19.26 3.18
N ALA A 88 2.37 -20.57 3.33
CA ALA A 88 3.66 -21.14 3.67
C ALA A 88 4.73 -20.78 2.64
N SER A 89 4.39 -20.94 1.36
CA SER A 89 5.25 -20.55 0.24
C SER A 89 5.56 -19.04 0.25
N TYR A 90 4.54 -18.20 0.46
CA TYR A 90 4.72 -16.76 0.55
C TYR A 90 5.60 -16.35 1.74
N CYS A 91 5.43 -16.96 2.92
CA CYS A 91 6.27 -16.72 4.08
C CYS A 91 7.73 -17.07 3.82
N ARG A 92 8.02 -18.19 3.13
CA ARG A 92 9.41 -18.49 2.73
C ARG A 92 10.00 -17.43 1.81
N SER A 93 9.24 -16.95 0.83
CA SER A 93 9.71 -15.86 -0.04
C SER A 93 9.99 -14.58 0.74
N LEU A 94 9.16 -14.26 1.74
CA LEU A 94 9.39 -13.16 2.68
C LEU A 94 10.63 -13.38 3.54
N ASP A 95 10.90 -14.62 3.93
CA ASP A 95 12.08 -14.99 4.70
C ASP A 95 13.34 -14.77 3.89
N ILE A 96 13.35 -15.22 2.63
CA ILE A 96 14.45 -14.99 1.69
C ILE A 96 14.71 -13.48 1.54
N VAL A 97 13.70 -12.68 1.20
CA VAL A 97 13.93 -11.24 0.97
C VAL A 97 14.41 -10.52 2.22
N VAL A 98 13.89 -10.85 3.41
CA VAL A 98 14.31 -10.19 4.63
C VAL A 98 15.69 -10.68 5.11
N ASP A 99 15.94 -11.99 5.10
CA ASP A 99 17.19 -12.53 5.65
C ASP A 99 18.36 -12.40 4.68
N HIS A 100 18.14 -12.53 3.37
CA HIS A 100 19.18 -12.48 2.35
C HIS A 100 19.45 -11.06 1.82
N PHE A 101 18.42 -10.21 1.68
CA PHE A 101 18.58 -8.86 1.15
C PHE A 101 18.51 -7.79 2.25
N VAL A 102 17.43 -7.70 3.02
CA VAL A 102 17.24 -6.62 4.02
C VAL A 102 18.31 -6.66 5.11
N LYS A 103 18.72 -7.85 5.54
CA LYS A 103 19.77 -8.06 6.57
C LYS A 103 21.18 -8.16 6.00
N SER A 104 21.37 -8.06 4.68
CA SER A 104 22.71 -8.09 4.09
C SER A 104 23.54 -6.91 4.56
N LYS A 105 24.68 -7.19 5.21
CA LYS A 105 25.61 -6.15 5.67
C LYS A 105 26.22 -5.38 4.50
N GLN A 106 26.59 -6.08 3.43
CA GLN A 106 27.16 -5.47 2.23
C GLN A 106 26.16 -4.51 1.58
N LEU A 107 24.90 -4.94 1.43
CA LEU A 107 23.86 -4.09 0.86
C LEU A 107 23.55 -2.90 1.79
N GLY A 108 23.49 -3.14 3.10
CA GLY A 108 23.22 -2.11 4.10
C GLY A 108 24.25 -1.00 4.16
N GLN A 109 25.53 -1.29 3.90
CA GLN A 109 26.61 -0.28 3.87
C GLN A 109 26.52 0.67 2.65
N LEU A 110 25.83 0.24 1.60
CA LEU A 110 25.68 0.99 0.35
C LEU A 110 24.42 1.85 0.30
N LEU A 111 23.58 1.78 1.34
CA LEU A 111 22.29 2.44 1.43
C LEU A 111 22.30 3.51 2.51
N THR A 112 21.78 4.69 2.18
CA THR A 112 21.42 5.66 3.20
C THR A 112 20.24 5.15 4.02
N THR A 113 20.03 5.69 5.23
CA THR A 113 18.86 5.36 6.06
C THR A 113 17.55 5.61 5.29
N GLN A 114 17.50 6.69 4.50
CA GLN A 114 16.34 7.03 3.69
C GLN A 114 16.12 6.02 2.55
N ASP A 115 17.17 5.67 1.80
CA ASP A 115 17.08 4.68 0.71
C ASP A 115 16.66 3.32 1.26
N LYS A 116 17.19 2.91 2.41
CA LYS A 116 16.79 1.65 3.07
C LYS A 116 15.32 1.66 3.45
N ASN A 117 14.85 2.76 4.07
CA ASN A 117 13.46 2.91 4.48
C ASN A 117 12.50 2.95 3.28
N TRP A 118 12.90 3.56 2.17
CA TRP A 118 12.07 3.58 0.97
C TRP A 118 12.11 2.27 0.20
N LEU A 119 13.28 1.66 0.02
CA LEU A 119 13.45 0.42 -0.76
C LEU A 119 12.77 -0.78 -0.10
N PHE A 120 12.93 -0.95 1.22
CA PHE A 120 12.40 -2.11 1.94
C PHE A 120 11.13 -1.79 2.73
N SER A 121 10.78 -0.52 2.91
CA SER A 121 9.55 -0.10 3.60
C SER A 121 9.38 -0.87 4.92
N ARG A 122 8.17 -1.39 5.17
CA ARG A 122 7.83 -2.22 6.34
C ARG A 122 7.87 -3.72 6.06
N LEU A 123 8.77 -4.21 5.20
CA LEU A 123 8.79 -5.62 4.80
C LEU A 123 9.01 -6.59 5.97
N ALA A 124 9.77 -6.18 6.98
CA ALA A 124 9.96 -6.99 8.19
C ALA A 124 8.66 -7.15 9.01
N ASP A 125 7.82 -6.12 9.05
CA ASP A 125 6.51 -6.17 9.70
C ASP A 125 5.56 -7.05 8.90
N VAL A 126 5.58 -6.93 7.56
CA VAL A 126 4.82 -7.80 6.64
C VAL A 126 5.17 -9.26 6.92
N ARG A 127 6.46 -9.60 6.98
CA ARG A 127 6.92 -10.95 7.31
C ARG A 127 6.40 -11.44 8.65
N THR A 128 6.47 -10.59 9.68
CA THR A 128 6.03 -10.95 11.04
C THR A 128 4.54 -11.25 11.07
N ILE A 129 3.73 -10.42 10.42
CA ILE A 129 2.27 -10.60 10.45
C ILE A 129 1.80 -11.78 9.59
N SER A 130 2.50 -12.07 8.49
CA SER A 130 2.24 -13.23 7.64
C SER A 130 2.64 -14.55 8.30
N ARG A 131 3.80 -14.62 8.98
CA ARG A 131 4.18 -15.80 9.76
C ARG A 131 3.19 -16.10 10.88
N ARG A 132 2.68 -15.06 11.56
CA ARG A 132 1.63 -15.22 12.58
C ARG A 132 0.35 -15.78 11.96
N PHE A 133 -0.06 -15.28 10.80
CA PHE A 133 -1.22 -15.79 10.08
C PHE A 133 -1.04 -17.27 9.71
N LEU A 134 0.11 -17.62 9.13
CA LEU A 134 0.46 -19.00 8.79
C LEU A 134 0.37 -19.92 10.01
N SER A 135 0.96 -19.51 11.14
CA SER A 135 0.92 -20.33 12.37
C SER A 135 -0.51 -20.60 12.85
N MET A 136 -1.43 -19.65 12.70
CA MET A 136 -2.85 -19.86 13.06
C MET A 136 -3.54 -20.84 12.10
N LEU A 137 -3.22 -20.74 10.80
CA LEU A 137 -3.73 -21.66 9.79
C LEU A 137 -3.22 -23.09 10.00
N GLU A 138 -1.91 -23.25 10.23
CA GLU A 138 -1.27 -24.54 10.48
C GLU A 138 -1.84 -25.20 11.74
N GLN A 139 -1.97 -24.44 12.83
CA GLN A 139 -2.56 -24.95 14.08
C GLN A 139 -4.01 -25.44 13.86
N ARG A 140 -4.80 -24.71 13.08
CA ARG A 140 -6.19 -25.11 12.78
C ARG A 140 -6.22 -26.37 11.90
N MET A 141 -5.37 -26.44 10.89
CA MET A 141 -5.27 -27.59 10.01
C MET A 141 -4.81 -28.85 10.78
N GLU A 142 -3.82 -28.73 11.66
CA GLU A 142 -3.34 -29.83 12.49
C GLU A 142 -4.40 -30.30 13.50
N SER A 143 -5.26 -29.40 13.99
CA SER A 143 -6.35 -29.77 14.90
C SER A 143 -7.46 -30.61 14.25
N ASP A 144 -7.76 -30.37 12.97
CA ASP A 144 -8.75 -31.13 12.21
C ASP A 144 -8.44 -31.06 10.71
N ILE A 145 -7.59 -31.97 10.24
CA ILE A 145 -7.15 -32.00 8.84
C ILE A 145 -8.29 -32.26 7.86
N MET A 146 -9.39 -32.88 8.32
CA MET A 146 -10.52 -33.25 7.47
C MET A 146 -11.52 -32.11 7.28
N ARG A 147 -11.73 -31.28 8.31
CA ARG A 147 -12.83 -30.29 8.33
C ARG A 147 -12.41 -28.87 8.68
N PHE A 148 -11.10 -28.56 8.70
CA PHE A 148 -10.62 -27.22 9.03
C PHE A 148 -11.25 -26.11 8.18
N THR A 149 -11.45 -24.95 8.80
CA THR A 149 -11.89 -23.71 8.15
C THR A 149 -10.79 -22.64 8.24
N VAL A 150 -10.80 -21.71 7.29
CA VAL A 150 -9.79 -20.63 7.22
C VAL A 150 -10.37 -19.23 7.25
N CYS A 151 -11.66 -19.05 6.90
CA CYS A 151 -12.25 -17.73 6.70
C CYS A 151 -12.47 -16.96 8.01
N ASP A 152 -12.76 -17.65 9.12
CA ASP A 152 -12.83 -17.05 10.44
C ASP A 152 -11.48 -16.45 10.86
N ILE A 153 -10.39 -17.21 10.67
CA ILE A 153 -9.01 -16.76 10.93
C ILE A 153 -8.65 -15.56 10.05
N ILE A 154 -8.97 -15.62 8.76
CA ILE A 154 -8.73 -14.50 7.82
C ILE A 154 -9.48 -13.24 8.28
N ALA A 155 -10.75 -13.37 8.68
CA ALA A 155 -11.55 -12.24 9.13
C ALA A 155 -11.00 -11.62 10.42
N GLU A 156 -10.57 -12.45 11.38
CA GLU A 156 -9.95 -11.99 12.63
C GLU A 156 -8.62 -11.28 12.37
N HIS A 157 -7.84 -11.75 11.40
CA HIS A 157 -6.49 -11.23 11.13
C HIS A 157 -6.47 -10.00 10.22
N CYS A 158 -7.54 -9.75 9.46
CA CYS A 158 -7.67 -8.62 8.53
C CYS A 158 -7.31 -7.24 9.13
N PRO A 159 -7.74 -6.86 10.35
CA PRO A 159 -7.34 -5.58 10.95
C PRO A 159 -5.81 -5.44 11.09
N ARG A 160 -5.11 -6.52 11.43
CA ARG A 160 -3.64 -6.50 11.54
C ARG A 160 -2.97 -6.43 10.17
N PHE A 161 -3.48 -7.18 9.19
CA PHE A 161 -3.04 -7.03 7.79
C PHE A 161 -3.18 -5.60 7.31
N ARG A 162 -4.33 -4.95 7.57
CA ARG A 162 -4.57 -3.55 7.20
C ARG A 162 -3.47 -2.62 7.75
N CYS A 163 -3.12 -2.73 9.04
CA CYS A 163 -2.12 -1.86 9.67
C CYS A 163 -0.73 -1.94 9.05
N VAL A 164 -0.39 -3.05 8.38
CA VAL A 164 0.96 -3.32 7.86
C VAL A 164 1.01 -3.24 6.33
N TYR A 165 0.05 -3.87 5.65
CA TYR A 165 0.00 -3.91 4.19
C TYR A 165 -0.39 -2.56 3.59
N VAL A 166 -1.36 -1.83 4.15
CA VAL A 166 -1.77 -0.54 3.57
C VAL A 166 -0.57 0.42 3.47
N PRO A 167 0.20 0.69 4.56
CA PRO A 167 1.40 1.54 4.45
C PRO A 167 2.47 0.99 3.50
N TYR A 168 2.66 -0.34 3.46
CA TYR A 168 3.63 -0.94 2.55
C TYR A 168 3.27 -0.68 1.09
N LEU A 169 2.00 -0.90 0.72
CA LEU A 169 1.49 -0.72 -0.63
C LEU A 169 1.43 0.75 -1.05
N THR A 170 1.11 1.66 -0.13
CA THR A 170 1.17 3.11 -0.39
C THR A 170 2.58 3.55 -0.79
N ASN A 171 3.62 2.91 -0.26
CA ASN A 171 5.02 3.24 -0.56
C ASN A 171 5.56 2.54 -1.82
N GLN A 172 4.75 1.79 -2.58
CA GLN A 172 5.25 1.00 -3.71
C GLN A 172 5.93 1.84 -4.80
N SER A 173 5.39 3.03 -5.12
CA SER A 173 6.01 3.94 -6.09
C SER A 173 7.40 4.41 -5.65
N TYR A 174 7.57 4.72 -4.37
CA TYR A 174 8.84 5.10 -3.77
C TYR A 174 9.83 3.93 -3.76
N GLN A 175 9.37 2.72 -3.46
CA GLN A 175 10.19 1.50 -3.54
C GLN A 175 10.73 1.32 -4.96
N ASP A 176 9.85 1.36 -5.97
CA ASP A 176 10.23 1.18 -7.37
C ASP A 176 11.19 2.28 -7.85
N ALA A 177 10.90 3.56 -7.55
CA ALA A 177 11.76 4.67 -7.93
C ALA A 177 13.13 4.59 -7.25
N THR A 178 13.17 4.24 -5.96
CA THR A 178 14.42 4.08 -5.21
C THR A 178 15.24 2.92 -5.75
N TYR A 179 14.60 1.77 -6.03
CA TYR A 179 15.27 0.62 -6.66
C TYR A 179 15.90 1.00 -8.00
N GLN A 180 15.15 1.67 -8.89
CA GLN A 180 15.66 2.10 -10.19
C GLN A 180 16.81 3.10 -10.05
N LYS A 181 16.67 4.10 -9.17
CA LYS A 181 17.72 5.08 -8.88
C LYS A 181 19.01 4.38 -8.44
N LEU A 182 18.92 3.41 -7.52
CA LEU A 182 20.08 2.70 -6.99
C LEU A 182 20.71 1.77 -8.02
N MET A 183 19.91 1.03 -8.79
CA MET A 183 20.43 0.14 -9.85
C MET A 183 21.16 0.92 -10.96
N ASN A 184 20.70 2.13 -11.29
CA ASN A 184 21.28 2.94 -12.35
C ASN A 184 22.42 3.87 -11.86
N GLY A 185 22.31 4.38 -10.63
CA GLY A 185 23.21 5.39 -10.09
C GLY A 185 24.28 4.88 -9.12
N ASN A 186 24.17 3.64 -8.63
CA ASN A 186 25.13 3.06 -7.68
C ASN A 186 25.64 1.70 -8.21
N PRO A 187 26.80 1.67 -8.90
CA PRO A 187 27.38 0.44 -9.43
C PRO A 187 27.66 -0.62 -8.37
N GLY A 188 28.07 -0.21 -7.16
CA GLY A 188 28.30 -1.11 -6.04
C GLY A 188 27.02 -1.79 -5.56
N PHE A 189 25.93 -1.03 -5.45
CA PHE A 189 24.61 -1.59 -5.11
C PHE A 189 24.18 -2.62 -6.15
N LYS A 190 24.27 -2.26 -7.44
CA LYS A 190 23.94 -3.15 -8.56
C LYS A 190 24.73 -4.46 -8.48
N GLN A 191 26.04 -4.39 -8.32
CA GLN A 191 26.90 -5.57 -8.25
C GLN A 191 26.55 -6.48 -7.07
N VAL A 192 26.29 -5.90 -5.88
CA VAL A 192 25.90 -6.68 -4.69
C VAL A 192 24.54 -7.34 -4.91
N VAL A 193 23.54 -6.61 -5.44
CA VAL A 193 22.22 -7.19 -5.74
C VAL A 193 22.34 -8.34 -6.74
N GLU A 194 23.03 -8.14 -7.87
CA GLU A 194 23.24 -9.21 -8.87
C GLU A 194 24.00 -10.43 -8.29
N THR A 195 24.87 -10.21 -7.31
CA THR A 195 25.57 -11.29 -6.61
C THR A 195 24.63 -12.04 -5.67
N LEU A 196 23.80 -11.32 -4.91
CA LEU A 196 22.81 -11.93 -4.02
C LEU A 196 21.75 -12.72 -4.80
N GLU A 197 21.30 -12.22 -5.95
CA GLU A 197 20.32 -12.86 -6.83
C GLU A 197 20.80 -14.19 -7.43
N LYS A 198 22.12 -14.39 -7.56
CA LYS A 198 22.72 -15.67 -8.02
C LYS A 198 22.66 -16.77 -6.97
N SER A 199 22.37 -16.46 -5.71
CA SER A 199 22.26 -17.46 -4.65
C SER A 199 21.11 -18.41 -4.93
N GLN A 200 21.31 -19.72 -4.67
CA GLN A 200 20.28 -20.73 -4.90
C GLN A 200 19.01 -20.48 -4.07
N VAL A 201 19.13 -19.85 -2.90
CA VAL A 201 17.99 -19.50 -2.03
C VAL A 201 17.00 -18.53 -2.69
N CYS A 202 17.43 -17.79 -3.73
CA CYS A 202 16.57 -16.87 -4.45
C CYS A 202 15.72 -17.58 -5.51
N GLU A 203 15.97 -18.86 -5.80
CA GLU A 203 15.24 -19.64 -6.81
C GLU A 203 15.14 -18.94 -8.18
N ARG A 204 16.20 -18.20 -8.56
CA ARG A 204 16.30 -17.38 -9.78
C ARG A 204 15.34 -16.18 -9.84
N LEU A 205 14.72 -15.80 -8.72
CA LEU A 205 13.91 -14.59 -8.62
C LEU A 205 14.79 -13.37 -8.31
N PRO A 206 14.62 -12.26 -9.04
CA PRO A 206 15.31 -11.01 -8.73
C PRO A 206 14.68 -10.33 -7.50
N LEU A 207 15.43 -9.44 -6.84
CA LEU A 207 14.98 -8.68 -5.66
C LEU A 207 13.63 -7.99 -5.91
N ARG A 208 13.49 -7.36 -7.09
CA ARG A 208 12.24 -6.67 -7.47
C ARG A 208 11.02 -7.58 -7.42
N SER A 209 11.16 -8.86 -7.79
CA SER A 209 10.07 -9.83 -7.75
C SER A 209 9.62 -10.14 -6.33
N PHE A 210 10.52 -10.09 -5.35
CA PHE A 210 10.15 -10.25 -3.94
C PHE A 210 9.42 -9.01 -3.39
N LEU A 211 9.83 -7.80 -3.80
CA LEU A 211 9.25 -6.54 -3.30
C LEU A 211 7.77 -6.37 -3.68
N VAL A 212 7.33 -6.97 -4.79
CA VAL A 212 5.92 -6.90 -5.24
C VAL A 212 5.01 -7.96 -4.59
N LEU A 213 5.58 -8.98 -3.94
CA LEU A 213 4.80 -10.10 -3.38
C LEU A 213 3.69 -9.67 -2.41
N PRO A 214 3.86 -8.68 -1.51
CA PRO A 214 2.80 -8.27 -0.60
C PRO A 214 1.53 -7.77 -1.32
N PHE A 215 1.68 -7.07 -2.46
CA PHE A 215 0.56 -6.63 -3.28
C PHE A 215 -0.17 -7.82 -3.91
N GLN A 216 0.60 -8.75 -4.49
CA GLN A 216 0.07 -9.96 -5.10
C GLN A 216 -0.61 -10.86 -4.07
N ARG A 217 -0.10 -10.92 -2.84
CA ARG A 217 -0.65 -11.81 -1.82
C ARG A 217 -2.04 -11.41 -1.38
N ILE A 218 -2.27 -10.13 -1.09
CA ILE A 218 -3.60 -9.67 -0.63
C ILE A 218 -4.66 -9.88 -1.71
N THR A 219 -4.31 -9.67 -2.98
CA THR A 219 -5.22 -9.95 -4.10
C THR A 219 -5.47 -11.46 -4.27
N ARG A 220 -4.44 -12.31 -4.11
CA ARG A 220 -4.58 -13.77 -4.15
C ARG A 220 -5.48 -14.30 -3.03
N ILE A 221 -5.31 -13.84 -1.79
CA ILE A 221 -6.16 -14.24 -0.66
C ILE A 221 -7.62 -13.88 -0.94
N LYS A 222 -7.91 -12.69 -1.48
CA LYS A 222 -9.26 -12.32 -1.90
C LYS A 222 -9.85 -13.34 -2.88
N LEU A 223 -9.11 -13.72 -3.93
CA LEU A 223 -9.58 -14.67 -4.94
C LEU A 223 -9.86 -16.06 -4.33
N LEU A 224 -9.02 -16.52 -3.42
CA LEU A 224 -9.22 -17.79 -2.70
C LEU A 224 -10.49 -17.74 -1.84
N VAL A 225 -10.70 -16.66 -1.09
CA VAL A 225 -11.92 -16.48 -0.29
C VAL A 225 -13.17 -16.37 -1.18
N GLN A 226 -13.10 -15.68 -2.32
CA GLN A 226 -14.19 -15.67 -3.29
C GLN A 226 -14.53 -17.07 -3.82
N ASN A 227 -13.51 -17.90 -4.03
CA ASN A 227 -13.69 -19.28 -4.45
C ASN A 227 -14.37 -20.13 -3.35
N ILE A 228 -13.98 -19.93 -2.08
CA ILE A 228 -14.63 -20.54 -0.91
C ILE A 228 -16.10 -20.13 -0.83
N VAL A 229 -16.41 -18.83 -0.89
CA VAL A 229 -17.80 -18.33 -0.84
C VAL A 229 -18.69 -18.98 -1.90
N LYS A 230 -18.17 -19.20 -3.12
CA LYS A 230 -18.93 -19.85 -4.22
C LYS A 230 -19.23 -21.33 -3.97
N ARG A 231 -18.50 -21.99 -3.05
CA ARG A 231 -18.57 -23.43 -2.76
C ARG A 231 -19.20 -23.75 -1.41
N THR A 232 -19.26 -22.77 -0.50
CA THR A 232 -19.94 -22.92 0.78
C THR A 232 -21.45 -22.92 0.61
N THR A 233 -22.14 -23.80 1.33
CA THR A 233 -23.61 -23.84 1.35
C THR A 233 -24.19 -22.56 1.95
N PRO A 234 -25.10 -21.85 1.26
CA PRO A 234 -25.73 -20.63 1.79
C PRO A 234 -26.44 -20.85 3.13
N GLY A 235 -26.39 -19.85 4.01
CA GLY A 235 -27.06 -19.90 5.32
C GLY A 235 -26.27 -20.62 6.42
N THR A 236 -25.13 -21.24 6.11
CA THR A 236 -24.24 -21.85 7.10
C THR A 236 -23.38 -20.79 7.82
N GLU A 237 -22.89 -21.13 9.02
CA GLU A 237 -21.92 -20.28 9.74
C GLU A 237 -20.65 -20.05 8.90
N GLU A 238 -20.20 -21.08 8.18
CA GLU A 238 -19.06 -20.97 7.30
C GLU A 238 -19.28 -19.94 6.18
N ALA A 239 -20.44 -19.98 5.52
CA ALA A 239 -20.77 -19.00 4.49
C ALA A 239 -20.76 -17.57 5.07
N THR A 240 -21.26 -17.39 6.30
CA THR A 240 -21.20 -16.10 7.01
C THR A 240 -19.74 -15.65 7.24
N HIS A 241 -18.87 -16.54 7.71
CA HIS A 241 -17.45 -16.24 7.90
C HIS A 241 -16.75 -15.92 6.58
N ALA A 242 -17.01 -16.67 5.52
CA ALA A 242 -16.42 -16.47 4.20
C ALA A 242 -16.84 -15.12 3.59
N ILE A 243 -18.13 -14.77 3.66
CA ILE A 243 -18.65 -13.47 3.20
C ILE A 243 -18.05 -12.32 4.01
N ARG A 244 -17.93 -12.49 5.34
CA ARG A 244 -17.30 -11.49 6.22
C ARG A 244 -15.84 -11.27 5.87
N ALA A 245 -15.06 -12.35 5.72
CA ALA A 245 -13.66 -12.29 5.32
C ALA A 245 -13.49 -11.58 3.97
N LEU A 246 -14.33 -11.91 2.99
CA LEU A 246 -14.32 -11.27 1.68
C LEU A 246 -14.55 -9.76 1.77
N LYS A 247 -15.58 -9.33 2.50
CA LYS A 247 -15.89 -7.90 2.68
C LYS A 247 -14.74 -7.13 3.34
N LEU A 248 -14.06 -7.74 4.32
CA LEU A 248 -12.92 -7.13 5.00
C LEU A 248 -11.70 -7.01 4.09
N LEU A 249 -11.40 -8.03 3.30
CA LEU A 249 -10.32 -7.99 2.29
C LEU A 249 -10.59 -6.94 1.22
N GLU A 250 -11.83 -6.87 0.70
CA GLU A 250 -12.21 -5.86 -0.28
C GLU A 250 -12.12 -4.44 0.28
N LYS A 251 -12.51 -4.24 1.54
CA LYS A 251 -12.34 -2.95 2.23
C LYS A 251 -10.87 -2.56 2.31
N MET A 252 -10.01 -3.46 2.73
CA MET A 252 -8.56 -3.20 2.83
C MET A 252 -7.92 -2.88 1.47
N ILE A 253 -8.30 -3.59 0.41
CA ILE A 253 -7.81 -3.32 -0.94
C ILE A 253 -8.27 -1.93 -1.42
N ARG A 254 -9.54 -1.57 -1.20
CA ARG A 254 -10.04 -0.23 -1.53
C ARG A 254 -9.26 0.86 -0.79
N GLU A 255 -9.07 0.70 0.51
CA GLU A 255 -8.32 1.66 1.34
C GLU A 255 -6.85 1.78 0.92
N SER A 256 -6.23 0.68 0.49
CA SER A 256 -4.87 0.70 -0.08
C SER A 256 -4.84 1.57 -1.34
N ASN A 257 -5.80 1.39 -2.25
CA ASN A 257 -5.89 2.18 -3.48
C ASN A 257 -6.19 3.66 -3.19
N GLU A 258 -7.07 3.94 -2.23
CA GLU A 258 -7.38 5.30 -1.77
C GLU A 258 -6.13 5.96 -1.18
N SER A 259 -5.37 5.26 -0.34
CA SER A 259 -4.14 5.77 0.25
C SER A 259 -3.06 6.05 -0.80
N ILE A 260 -2.90 5.17 -1.80
CA ILE A 260 -2.01 5.41 -2.95
C ILE A 260 -2.43 6.67 -3.72
N SER A 261 -3.74 6.84 -3.96
CA SER A 261 -4.27 8.02 -4.66
C SER A 261 -4.03 9.31 -3.86
N GLN A 262 -4.30 9.29 -2.55
CA GLN A 262 -4.05 10.41 -1.65
C GLN A 262 -2.58 10.81 -1.63
N MET A 263 -1.66 9.84 -1.60
CA MET A 263 -0.22 10.10 -1.63
C MET A 263 0.22 10.79 -2.93
N LYS A 264 -0.23 10.29 -4.09
CA LYS A 264 0.04 10.92 -5.41
C LYS A 264 -0.50 12.35 -5.50
N ASN A 265 -1.68 12.58 -4.93
CA ASN A 265 -2.25 13.91 -4.86
C ASN A 265 -1.41 14.84 -3.97
N LEU A 266 -0.97 14.37 -2.79
CA LEU A 266 -0.11 15.14 -1.90
C LEU A 266 1.23 15.50 -2.55
N GLU A 267 1.86 14.55 -3.24
CA GLU A 267 3.08 14.78 -4.03
C GLU A 267 2.88 15.89 -5.08
N SER A 268 1.75 15.83 -5.79
CA SER A 268 1.39 16.81 -6.82
C SER A 268 1.20 18.20 -6.21
N LEU A 269 0.59 18.30 -5.02
CA LEU A 269 0.46 19.55 -4.27
C LEU A 269 1.81 20.10 -3.80
N VAL A 270 2.71 19.24 -3.32
CA VAL A 270 4.07 19.65 -2.92
C VAL A 270 4.85 20.18 -4.12
N ALA A 271 4.78 19.48 -5.26
CA ALA A 271 5.40 19.92 -6.51
C ALA A 271 4.85 21.27 -6.97
N LEU A 272 3.53 21.46 -6.93
CA LEU A 272 2.90 22.74 -7.28
C LEU A 272 3.29 23.85 -6.30
N ASN A 273 3.31 23.57 -4.99
CA ASN A 273 3.70 24.54 -3.97
C ASN A 273 5.13 25.06 -4.17
N SER A 274 6.05 24.25 -4.70
CA SER A 274 7.41 24.69 -5.06
C SER A 274 7.49 25.59 -6.30
N LYS A 275 6.43 25.63 -7.12
CA LYS A 275 6.35 26.38 -8.37
C LYS A 275 5.49 27.64 -8.26
N VAL A 276 4.73 27.77 -7.18
CA VAL A 276 3.78 28.86 -6.96
C VAL A 276 4.36 29.89 -5.98
N ASN A 277 4.23 31.16 -6.33
CA ASN A 277 4.42 32.29 -5.41
C ASN A 277 3.13 33.11 -5.29
N PHE A 278 2.83 33.65 -4.12
CA PHE A 278 1.64 34.46 -3.88
C PHE A 278 2.00 35.94 -3.84
N GLU A 279 1.39 36.75 -4.70
CA GLU A 279 1.39 38.23 -4.57
C GLU A 279 0.23 38.71 -3.68
N CYS A 280 -0.83 37.90 -3.57
CA CYS A 280 -1.93 38.11 -2.66
C CYS A 280 -1.72 37.39 -1.31
N LYS A 281 -2.78 37.30 -0.49
CA LYS A 281 -2.75 36.57 0.78
C LYS A 281 -2.30 35.12 0.55
N THR A 282 -1.25 34.69 1.24
CA THR A 282 -0.71 33.33 1.14
C THR A 282 -1.75 32.28 1.49
N LEU A 283 -1.83 31.22 0.69
CA LEU A 283 -2.68 30.06 0.94
C LEU A 283 -1.79 28.81 1.09
N PRO A 284 -1.81 28.10 2.23
CA PRO A 284 -1.07 26.85 2.38
C PRO A 284 -1.63 25.79 1.41
N LEU A 285 -0.91 25.48 0.32
CA LEU A 285 -1.41 24.57 -0.71
C LEU A 285 -1.39 23.10 -0.30
N VAL A 286 -0.42 22.72 0.54
CA VAL A 286 -0.24 21.33 0.97
C VAL A 286 -1.20 21.01 2.11
N SER A 287 -2.24 20.23 1.80
CA SER A 287 -3.25 19.75 2.77
C SER A 287 -3.73 18.35 2.39
N GLN A 288 -4.05 17.53 3.39
CA GLN A 288 -4.59 16.17 3.16
C GLN A 288 -5.99 16.16 2.53
N SER A 289 -6.78 17.21 2.76
CA SER A 289 -8.15 17.32 2.23
C SER A 289 -8.22 18.03 0.87
N ARG A 290 -7.13 18.67 0.44
CA ARG A 290 -7.06 19.41 -0.82
C ARG A 290 -6.65 18.49 -1.95
N ARG A 291 -7.26 18.64 -3.12
CA ARG A 291 -6.85 17.98 -4.37
C ARG A 291 -6.99 18.94 -5.54
N LEU A 292 -6.04 18.89 -6.47
CA LEU A 292 -6.16 19.62 -7.72
C LEU A 292 -7.17 18.87 -8.60
N VAL A 293 -8.28 19.54 -8.93
CA VAL A 293 -9.37 19.00 -9.76
C VAL A 293 -9.07 19.23 -11.23
N ARG A 294 -8.63 20.44 -11.57
CA ARG A 294 -8.35 20.85 -12.95
C ARG A 294 -7.38 22.03 -12.97
N GLU A 295 -6.60 22.15 -14.04
CA GLU A 295 -5.78 23.34 -14.27
C GLU A 295 -5.69 23.68 -15.76
N GLY A 296 -5.41 24.93 -16.08
CA GLY A 296 -5.22 25.31 -17.48
C GLY A 296 -5.24 26.81 -17.74
N ALA A 297 -4.74 27.18 -18.92
CA ALA A 297 -4.82 28.54 -19.42
C ALA A 297 -6.23 28.86 -19.92
N ILE A 298 -6.70 30.04 -19.56
CA ILE A 298 -7.97 30.63 -19.99
C ILE A 298 -7.74 32.05 -20.50
N THR A 299 -8.63 32.54 -21.36
CA THR A 299 -8.62 33.94 -21.81
C THR A 299 -9.59 34.74 -20.95
N LYS A 300 -9.10 35.80 -20.30
CA LYS A 300 -9.97 36.74 -19.59
C LYS A 300 -10.69 37.62 -20.60
N LEU A 301 -12.02 37.54 -20.62
CA LEU A 301 -12.86 38.47 -21.38
C LEU A 301 -12.85 39.84 -20.69
N SER A 302 -12.57 40.90 -21.46
CA SER A 302 -12.64 42.29 -21.01
C SER A 302 -13.85 43.01 -21.62
N ASN A 303 -14.59 43.76 -20.82
CA ASN A 303 -15.75 44.55 -21.30
C ASN A 303 -15.37 45.76 -22.17
N SER A 304 -14.07 46.03 -22.36
CA SER A 304 -13.57 47.16 -23.15
C SER A 304 -12.85 46.66 -24.39
N LEU A 305 -13.29 47.11 -25.58
CA LEU A 305 -12.72 46.80 -26.90
C LEU A 305 -11.25 47.23 -27.08
N LYS A 306 -10.67 47.94 -26.11
CA LYS A 306 -9.29 48.47 -26.16
C LYS A 306 -8.31 47.77 -25.20
N GLU A 307 -8.78 46.86 -24.33
CA GLU A 307 -7.85 46.09 -23.49
C GLU A 307 -7.36 44.84 -24.24
N PRO A 308 -6.04 44.56 -24.21
CA PRO A 308 -5.51 43.33 -24.80
C PRO A 308 -6.05 42.11 -24.05
N GLU A 309 -6.30 41.02 -24.79
CA GLU A 309 -6.66 39.72 -24.22
C GLU A 309 -5.59 39.27 -23.23
N LYS A 310 -5.97 39.12 -21.95
CA LYS A 310 -5.06 38.64 -20.90
C LYS A 310 -5.27 37.15 -20.71
N SER A 311 -4.24 36.36 -21.02
CA SER A 311 -4.21 34.93 -20.67
C SER A 311 -3.91 34.78 -19.17
N ILE A 312 -4.77 34.04 -18.48
CA ILE A 312 -4.64 33.71 -17.05
C ILE A 312 -4.58 32.19 -16.94
N TYR A 313 -3.88 31.68 -15.94
CA TYR A 313 -3.84 30.26 -15.61
C TYR A 313 -4.67 30.00 -14.35
N LEU A 314 -5.59 29.04 -14.43
CA LEU A 314 -6.41 28.63 -13.29
C LEU A 314 -5.88 27.33 -12.71
N HIS A 315 -5.83 27.26 -11.37
CA HIS A 315 -5.69 26.00 -10.64
C HIS A 315 -6.95 25.81 -9.80
N LEU A 316 -7.81 24.89 -10.21
CA LEU A 316 -9.04 24.55 -9.50
C LEU A 316 -8.76 23.39 -8.55
N PHE A 317 -8.83 23.66 -7.26
CA PHE A 317 -8.89 22.66 -6.22
C PHE A 317 -10.34 22.35 -5.84
N ASN A 318 -10.54 21.33 -5.01
CA ASN A 318 -11.87 21.00 -4.50
C ASN A 318 -12.43 22.05 -3.51
N ASP A 319 -11.58 22.89 -2.92
CA ASP A 319 -11.94 23.88 -1.91
C ASP A 319 -11.58 25.32 -2.31
N TYR A 320 -10.64 25.53 -3.24
CA TYR A 320 -10.21 26.84 -3.72
C TYR A 320 -10.02 26.90 -5.23
N LEU A 321 -10.19 28.08 -5.83
CA LEU A 321 -9.76 28.41 -7.18
C LEU A 321 -8.66 29.46 -7.13
N LEU A 322 -7.52 29.18 -7.77
CA LEU A 322 -6.39 30.12 -7.85
C LEU A 322 -6.33 30.75 -9.23
N PHE A 323 -6.20 32.08 -9.26
CA PHE A 323 -5.92 32.88 -10.44
C PHE A 323 -4.42 33.15 -10.48
N SER A 324 -3.75 32.66 -11.52
CA SER A 324 -2.30 32.70 -11.62
C SER A 324 -1.83 33.27 -12.96
N VAL A 325 -0.68 33.93 -12.95
CA VAL A 325 0.04 34.36 -14.15
C VAL A 325 1.24 33.42 -14.35
N PRO A 326 1.36 32.73 -15.51
CA PRO A 326 2.51 31.89 -15.78
C PRO A 326 3.79 32.74 -15.87
N LYS A 327 4.89 32.20 -15.37
CA LYS A 327 6.24 32.77 -15.41
C LYS A 327 7.19 31.79 -16.09
N GLU A 328 8.39 32.27 -16.44
CA GLU A 328 9.43 31.42 -17.01
C GLU A 328 9.77 30.22 -16.10
N GLY A 329 10.18 29.11 -16.71
CA GLY A 329 10.53 27.89 -16.00
C GLY A 329 9.34 27.12 -15.41
N GLY A 330 8.11 27.38 -15.89
CA GLY A 330 6.90 26.66 -15.45
C GLY A 330 6.47 27.03 -14.01
N ARG A 331 6.84 28.24 -13.57
CA ARG A 331 6.41 28.81 -12.30
C ARG A 331 5.13 29.63 -12.49
N PHE A 332 4.42 29.88 -11.39
CA PHE A 332 3.18 30.61 -11.39
C PHE A 332 3.17 31.66 -10.29
N THR A 333 2.65 32.84 -10.61
CA THR A 333 2.38 33.88 -9.62
C THR A 333 0.89 33.98 -9.40
N VAL A 334 0.43 33.62 -8.20
CA VAL A 334 -0.98 33.71 -7.81
C VAL A 334 -1.32 35.15 -7.49
N ILE A 335 -2.18 35.72 -8.32
CA ILE A 335 -2.68 37.09 -8.19
C ILE A 335 -3.91 37.16 -7.27
N ASN A 336 -4.71 36.09 -7.22
CA ASN A 336 -5.88 36.02 -6.35
C ASN A 336 -6.34 34.56 -6.14
N HIS A 337 -7.10 34.31 -5.08
CA HIS A 337 -7.76 33.02 -4.86
C HIS A 337 -9.08 33.19 -4.13
N TYR A 338 -10.00 32.25 -4.36
CA TYR A 338 -11.34 32.27 -3.81
C TYR A 338 -11.75 30.87 -3.34
N PRO A 339 -12.42 30.74 -2.18
CA PRO A 339 -13.07 29.50 -1.80
C PRO A 339 -14.10 29.09 -2.86
N VAL A 340 -14.17 27.81 -3.20
CA VAL A 340 -15.14 27.30 -4.18
C VAL A 340 -16.58 27.57 -3.75
N THR A 341 -16.85 27.61 -2.44
CA THR A 341 -18.16 27.94 -1.87
C THR A 341 -18.64 29.35 -2.18
N GLU A 342 -17.76 30.25 -2.60
CA GLU A 342 -18.06 31.65 -2.94
C GLU A 342 -18.16 31.87 -4.46
N LEU A 343 -18.01 30.81 -5.26
CA LEU A 343 -17.99 30.89 -6.72
C LEU A 343 -19.31 30.40 -7.31
N CYS A 344 -19.80 31.12 -8.33
CA CYS A 344 -20.87 30.66 -9.22
C CYS A 344 -20.31 30.52 -10.64
N ALA A 345 -20.80 29.52 -11.38
CA ALA A 345 -20.47 29.32 -12.78
C ALA A 345 -21.75 29.40 -13.60
N GLU A 346 -21.73 30.21 -14.65
CA GLU A 346 -22.85 30.40 -15.57
C GLU A 346 -22.34 30.22 -17.01
N ASP A 347 -23.18 29.63 -17.86
CA ASP A 347 -22.87 29.51 -19.27
C ASP A 347 -22.85 30.89 -19.91
N CYS A 348 -21.75 31.23 -20.60
CA CYS A 348 -21.65 32.51 -21.28
C CYS A 348 -22.62 32.53 -22.47
N PRO A 349 -23.60 33.47 -22.52
CA PRO A 349 -24.61 33.51 -23.57
C PRO A 349 -24.05 33.95 -24.95
N VAL A 350 -22.78 34.37 -24.99
CA VAL A 350 -22.11 34.83 -26.20
C VAL A 350 -21.41 33.65 -26.88
N LYS A 351 -21.72 33.37 -28.15
CA LYS A 351 -20.93 32.46 -28.98
C LYS A 351 -19.57 33.10 -29.26
N LEU A 352 -18.53 32.59 -28.61
CA LEU A 352 -17.16 33.02 -28.81
C LEU A 352 -16.60 32.32 -30.06
N ASP A 353 -16.92 32.84 -31.26
CA ASP A 353 -16.57 32.23 -32.55
C ASP A 353 -15.06 32.20 -32.87
N THR A 354 -14.20 32.74 -32.01
CA THR A 354 -12.76 32.94 -32.27
C THR A 354 -11.80 32.35 -31.23
N LEU A 355 -12.26 31.71 -30.15
CA LEU A 355 -11.34 31.15 -29.15
C LEU A 355 -10.76 29.81 -29.63
N GLN A 356 -9.62 29.87 -30.34
CA GLN A 356 -8.77 28.71 -30.53
C GLN A 356 -8.34 28.16 -29.16
N LYS A 357 -8.97 27.04 -28.77
CA LYS A 357 -8.56 26.10 -27.71
C LYS A 357 -8.53 26.69 -26.29
N ASN A 358 -9.71 26.79 -25.66
CA ASN A 358 -9.78 26.64 -24.20
C ASN A 358 -9.18 25.28 -23.83
N LEU A 359 -7.98 25.28 -23.24
CA LEU A 359 -7.26 24.07 -22.81
C LEU A 359 -7.54 23.70 -21.35
N PHE A 360 -8.57 24.30 -20.75
CA PHE A 360 -9.07 23.95 -19.43
C PHE A 360 -9.73 22.56 -19.48
N ARG A 361 -8.91 21.51 -19.49
CA ARG A 361 -9.30 20.11 -19.66
C ARG A 361 -9.34 19.33 -18.37
#